data_AF-A0A7C4VKD4-F1
#
_entry.id   AF-A0A7C4VKD4-F1
#
_cell.length_a   1.000
_cell.length_b   1.000
_cell.length_c   1.000
_cell.angle_alpha   90.00
_cell.angle_beta   90.00
_cell.angle_gamma   90.00
#
_symmetry.space_group_name_H-M   'P 1'
#
loop_
_entity.id
_entity.type
_entity.pdbx_description
1 polymer ?
#
loop_
_entity_poly.entity_id
_entity_poly.type
_entity_poly.pdbx_seq_one_letter_code
_entity_poly.pdbx_strand_id
1 'polypeptide(L)'
;MAYAERPVAATVLSLIGGILSIVGSLVLVGYASLLIFIPGVVSLVVIGGWILLCASLIIISALMLYSRPDQHSTWGIIILIASIIGGLNIFGIIGGALALAWKPAFVRPYSYYTYGSITVCPNCKKILTHDTAVCPHCQTRIK
;
A
#
# COMPACT_ATOMS: atom_id res chain seq x y z
N MET A 1 -8.51 -17.41 8.34
CA MET A 1 -8.68 -16.24 7.46
C MET A 1 -7.33 -15.54 7.41
N ALA A 2 -6.59 -15.70 6.32
CA ALA A 2 -5.29 -15.07 6.17
C ALA A 2 -5.47 -13.54 6.15
N TYR A 3 -4.79 -12.82 7.03
CA TYR A 3 -4.82 -11.37 7.05
C TYR A 3 -4.03 -10.89 5.82
N ALA A 4 -4.73 -10.43 4.78
CA ALA A 4 -4.08 -9.66 3.71
C ALA A 4 -3.64 -8.33 4.32
N GLU A 5 -2.33 -8.11 4.42
CA GLU A 5 -1.76 -6.83 4.85
C GLU A 5 -2.31 -5.71 3.96
N ARG A 6 -2.84 -4.63 4.53
CA ARG A 6 -3.40 -3.52 3.74
C ARG A 6 -2.27 -2.60 3.25
N PRO A 7 -2.41 -1.92 2.08
CA PRO A 7 -1.42 -0.97 1.57
C PRO A 7 -1.42 0.38 2.33
N VAL A 8 -1.41 0.35 3.66
CA VAL A 8 -1.52 1.55 4.52
C VAL A 8 -0.43 2.59 4.28
N ALA A 9 0.80 2.16 3.96
CA ALA A 9 1.90 3.09 3.67
C ALA A 9 1.61 3.93 2.42
N ALA A 10 1.16 3.30 1.33
CA ALA A 10 0.83 3.99 0.08
C ALA A 10 -0.36 4.95 0.26
N THR A 11 -1.39 4.51 1.00
CA THR A 11 -2.56 5.34 1.32
C THR A 11 -2.15 6.59 2.11
N VAL A 12 -1.37 6.43 3.19
CA VAL A 12 -0.99 7.56 4.06
C VAL A 12 -0.11 8.57 3.30
N LEU A 13 0.85 8.11 2.51
CA LEU A 13 1.71 8.98 1.70
C LEU A 13 0.90 9.78 0.67
N SER A 14 -0.05 9.13 -0.01
CA SER A 14 -0.92 9.81 -0.97
C SER A 14 -1.90 10.78 -0.30
N LEU A 15 -2.39 10.45 0.90
CA LEU A 15 -3.27 11.33 1.68
C LEU A 15 -2.55 12.60 2.12
N ILE A 16 -1.33 12.47 2.64
CA ILE A 16 -0.48 13.59 3.03
C ILE A 16 -0.21 14.49 1.82
N GLY A 17 0.15 13.89 0.68
CA GLY A 17 0.37 14.62 -0.57
C GLY A 17 -0.88 15.38 -1.03
N GLY A 18 -2.05 14.75 -0.98
CA GLY A 18 -3.33 15.38 -1.33
C GLY A 18 -3.69 16.55 -0.42
N ILE A 19 -3.55 16.39 0.90
CA ILE A 19 -3.85 17.44 1.88
C ILE A 19 -2.92 18.64 1.70
N LEU A 20 -1.61 18.41 1.56
CA LEU A 20 -0.66 19.49 1.30
C LEU A 20 -0.97 20.23 0.01
N SER A 21 -1.38 19.51 -1.04
CA SER A 21 -1.79 20.13 -2.30
C SER A 21 -3.06 20.96 -2.16
N ILE A 22 -4.05 20.53 -1.38
CA ILE A 22 -5.26 21.33 -1.10
C ILE A 22 -4.89 22.59 -0.33
N VAL A 23 -4.10 22.47 0.74
CA VAL A 23 -3.72 23.62 1.56
C VAL A 23 -2.91 24.62 0.73
N GLY A 24 -1.90 24.15 -0.01
CA GLY A 24 -1.06 25.01 -0.86
C GLY A 24 -1.87 25.74 -1.94
N SER A 25 -2.81 25.04 -2.58
CA SER A 25 -3.68 25.65 -3.60
C SER A 25 -4.71 26.61 -3.02
N LEU A 26 -5.26 26.35 -1.83
CA LEU A 26 -6.14 27.31 -1.14
C LEU A 26 -5.40 28.61 -0.79
N VAL A 27 -4.17 28.50 -0.28
CA VAL A 27 -3.32 29.66 0.02
C VAL A 27 -3.01 30.44 -1.25
N LEU A 28 -2.65 29.75 -2.33
CA LEU A 28 -2.36 30.36 -3.63
C LEU A 28 -3.59 31.10 -4.18
N VAL A 29 -4.75 30.43 -4.23
CA VAL A 29 -6.00 31.02 -4.71
C VAL A 29 -6.43 32.18 -3.84
N GLY A 30 -6.36 32.04 -2.51
CA GLY A 30 -6.70 33.10 -1.56
C GLY A 30 -5.82 34.34 -1.75
N TYR A 31 -4.51 34.16 -1.85
CA TYR A 31 -3.57 35.26 -2.08
C TYR A 31 -3.74 35.88 -3.48
N ALA A 32 -3.88 35.07 -4.52
CA ALA A 32 -4.12 35.55 -5.88
C ALA A 32 -5.44 36.33 -6.02
N SER A 33 -6.47 35.95 -5.26
CA SER A 33 -7.76 36.65 -5.24
C SER A 33 -7.65 38.07 -4.70
N LEU A 34 -6.72 38.33 -3.75
CA LEU A 34 -6.47 39.68 -3.22
C LEU A 34 -5.79 40.60 -4.25
N LEU A 35 -5.07 40.02 -5.20
CA LEU A 35 -4.30 40.73 -6.23
C LEU A 35 -4.99 40.70 -7.61
N ILE A 36 -6.28 40.36 -7.67
CA ILE A 36 -7.00 40.10 -8.92
C ILE A 36 -7.09 41.31 -9.86
N PHE A 37 -6.92 42.53 -9.31
CA PHE A 37 -6.88 43.78 -10.07
C PHE A 37 -5.61 43.94 -10.91
N ILE A 38 -4.57 43.13 -10.66
CA ILE A 38 -3.33 43.14 -11.44
C ILE A 38 -3.51 42.22 -12.66
N PRO A 39 -3.31 42.72 -13.90
CA PRO A 39 -3.42 41.90 -15.09
C PRO A 39 -2.40 40.75 -15.06
N GLY A 40 -2.88 39.53 -15.33
CA GLY A 40 -2.08 38.29 -15.28
C GLY A 40 -2.29 37.44 -14.02
N VAL A 41 -2.81 38.00 -12.93
CA VAL A 41 -3.06 37.23 -11.68
C VAL A 41 -4.26 36.28 -11.81
N VAL A 42 -5.22 36.60 -12.67
CA VAL A 42 -6.38 35.72 -12.97
C VAL A 42 -5.94 34.31 -13.38
N SER A 43 -4.83 34.18 -14.12
CA SER A 43 -4.28 32.89 -14.52
C SER A 43 -3.84 32.03 -13.31
N LEU A 44 -3.34 32.65 -12.23
CA LEU A 44 -2.95 31.93 -11.02
C LEU A 44 -4.16 31.38 -10.26
N VAL A 45 -5.29 32.09 -10.29
CA VAL A 45 -6.55 31.62 -9.70
C VAL A 45 -7.06 30.39 -10.48
N VAL A 46 -6.99 30.43 -11.81
CA VAL A 46 -7.39 29.30 -12.67
C VAL A 46 -6.48 28.08 -12.43
N ILE A 47 -5.17 28.29 -12.35
CA ILE A 47 -4.19 27.22 -12.05
C ILE A 47 -4.42 26.66 -10.66
N GLY A 48 -4.61 27.50 -9.64
CA GLY A 48 -4.89 27.05 -8.27
C GLY A 48 -6.19 26.27 -8.17
N GLY A 49 -7.23 26.69 -8.88
CA GLY A 49 -8.49 25.93 -9.00
C GLY A 49 -8.30 24.57 -9.67
N TRP A 50 -7.50 24.48 -10.72
CA TRP A 50 -7.16 23.21 -11.36
C TRP A 50 -6.43 22.25 -10.41
N ILE A 51 -5.45 22.76 -9.66
CA ILE A 51 -4.69 21.99 -8.67
C ILE A 51 -5.62 21.46 -7.56
N LEU A 52 -6.60 22.25 -7.12
CA LEU A 52 -7.62 21.81 -6.15
C LEU A 52 -8.44 20.64 -6.67
N LEU A 53 -8.88 20.68 -7.93
CA LEU A 53 -9.63 19.58 -8.54
C LEU A 53 -8.79 18.31 -8.58
N CYS A 54 -7.54 18.38 -9.05
CA CYS A 54 -6.63 17.24 -9.05
C CYS A 54 -6.37 16.70 -7.63
N ALA A 55 -6.18 17.58 -6.64
CA ALA A 55 -5.94 17.18 -5.26
C ALA A 55 -7.16 16.44 -4.65
N SER A 56 -8.38 16.87 -4.99
CA SER A 56 -9.61 16.17 -4.57
C SER A 56 -9.67 14.74 -5.13
N LEU A 57 -9.29 14.55 -6.39
CA LEU A 57 -9.23 13.22 -7.02
C LEU A 57 -8.19 12.31 -6.38
N ILE A 58 -7.04 12.86 -5.97
CA ILE A 58 -6.01 12.10 -5.25
C ILE A 58 -6.56 11.58 -3.91
N ILE A 59 -7.29 12.40 -3.16
CA ILE A 59 -7.88 12.00 -1.88
C ILE A 59 -8.94 10.91 -2.08
N ILE A 60 -9.86 11.10 -3.05
CA ILE A 60 -10.89 10.10 -3.36
C ILE A 60 -10.25 8.77 -3.75
N SER A 61 -9.21 8.82 -4.59
CA SER A 61 -8.49 7.62 -5.04
C SER A 61 -7.75 6.93 -3.89
N ALA A 62 -7.16 7.69 -2.96
CA ALA A 62 -6.51 7.12 -1.77
C ALA A 62 -7.52 6.43 -0.84
N LEU A 63 -8.71 7.00 -0.64
CA LEU A 63 -9.79 6.38 0.14
C LEU A 63 -10.30 5.10 -0.52
N MET A 64 -10.43 5.10 -1.85
CA MET A 64 -10.84 3.93 -2.62
C MET A 64 -9.76 2.83 -2.62
N LEU A 65 -8.48 3.20 -2.68
CA LEU A 65 -7.36 2.28 -2.55
C LEU A 65 -7.37 1.56 -1.19
N TYR A 66 -7.76 2.25 -0.12
CA TYR A 66 -7.91 1.65 1.22
C TYR A 66 -9.13 0.73 1.34
N SER A 67 -10.23 1.13 0.71
CA SER A 67 -11.51 0.43 0.81
C SER A 67 -11.57 -0.82 -0.08
N ARG A 68 -10.87 -0.80 -1.23
CA ARG A 68 -10.88 -1.85 -2.26
C ARG A 68 -9.45 -2.16 -2.74
N PRO A 69 -8.67 -2.91 -1.94
CA PRO A 69 -7.29 -3.26 -2.31
C PRO A 69 -7.22 -4.14 -3.57
N ASP A 70 -8.31 -4.83 -3.93
CA ASP A 70 -8.38 -5.67 -5.13
C ASP A 70 -8.18 -4.88 -6.45
N GLN A 71 -8.44 -3.57 -6.42
CA GLN A 71 -8.32 -2.67 -7.58
C GLN A 71 -7.14 -1.69 -7.42
N HIS A 72 -6.14 -2.03 -6.62
CA HIS A 72 -5.04 -1.13 -6.26
C HIS A 72 -4.33 -0.50 -7.46
N SER A 73 -4.18 -1.24 -8.57
CA SER A 73 -3.55 -0.75 -9.79
C SER A 73 -4.33 0.40 -10.44
N THR A 74 -5.66 0.30 -10.50
CA THR A 74 -6.50 1.35 -11.12
C THR A 74 -6.43 2.64 -10.32
N TRP A 75 -6.58 2.54 -8.99
CA TRP A 75 -6.54 3.70 -8.11
C TRP A 75 -5.12 4.30 -8.02
N GLY A 76 -4.07 3.48 -8.04
CA GLY A 76 -2.68 3.92 -8.10
C GLY A 76 -2.33 4.69 -9.38
N ILE A 77 -2.82 4.23 -10.55
CA ILE A 77 -2.66 4.95 -11.82
C ILE A 77 -3.37 6.31 -11.77
N ILE A 78 -4.58 6.37 -11.23
CA ILE A 78 -5.33 7.63 -11.10
C ILE A 78 -4.55 8.64 -10.24
N ILE A 79 -4.01 8.20 -9.09
CA ILE A 79 -3.18 9.04 -8.21
C ILE A 79 -1.95 9.57 -8.97
N LEU A 80 -1.29 8.70 -9.73
CA LEU A 80 -0.07 9.04 -10.46
C LEU A 80 -0.33 10.06 -11.56
N ILE A 81 -1.36 9.83 -12.39
CA ILE A 81 -1.76 10.75 -13.48
C ILE A 81 -2.22 12.10 -12.89
N ALA A 82 -3.08 12.07 -11.86
CA ALA A 82 -3.56 13.28 -11.22
C ALA A 82 -2.43 14.09 -10.57
N SER A 83 -1.39 13.44 -10.06
CA SER A 83 -0.22 14.11 -9.46
C SER A 83 0.68 14.77 -10.52
N ILE A 84 0.81 14.17 -11.70
CA ILE A 84 1.60 14.73 -12.80
C ILE A 84 0.88 15.94 -13.40
N ILE A 85 -0.41 15.80 -13.71
CA ILE A 85 -1.23 16.86 -14.31
C ILE A 85 -1.52 17.99 -13.30
N GLY A 86 -1.64 17.65 -12.02
CA GLY A 86 -1.96 18.58 -10.94
C GLY A 86 -0.79 19.39 -10.39
N GLY A 87 0.40 19.35 -11.00
CA GLY A 87 1.52 20.22 -10.62
C GLY A 87 2.72 19.54 -9.95
N LEU A 88 3.02 18.27 -10.29
CA LEU A 88 4.22 17.55 -9.84
C LEU A 88 4.33 17.41 -8.31
N ASN A 89 3.23 17.00 -7.67
CA ASN A 89 3.23 16.69 -6.24
C ASN A 89 4.10 15.45 -5.95
N ILE A 90 5.33 15.67 -5.47
CA ILE A 90 6.32 14.60 -5.21
C ILE A 90 5.74 13.50 -4.32
N PHE A 91 5.03 13.87 -3.25
CA PHE A 91 4.37 12.90 -2.36
C PHE A 91 3.24 12.12 -3.04
N GLY A 92 2.51 12.75 -3.96
CA GLY A 92 1.47 12.08 -4.76
C GLY A 92 2.07 11.10 -5.78
N ILE A 93 3.18 11.46 -6.41
CA ILE A 93 3.91 10.57 -7.34
C ILE A 93 4.47 9.37 -6.59
N ILE A 94 5.14 9.59 -5.45
CA ILE A 94 5.69 8.51 -4.61
C ILE A 94 4.55 7.61 -4.10
N GLY A 95 3.46 8.20 -3.59
CA GLY A 95 2.28 7.46 -3.14
C GLY A 95 1.63 6.62 -4.24
N GLY A 96 1.47 7.17 -5.44
CA GLY A 96 0.94 6.47 -6.62
C GLY A 96 1.85 5.33 -7.09
N ALA A 97 3.17 5.56 -7.12
CA ALA A 97 4.14 4.53 -7.49
C ALA A 97 4.18 3.38 -6.48
N LEU A 98 4.10 3.68 -5.18
CA LEU A 98 4.00 2.68 -4.12
C LEU A 98 2.71 1.86 -4.21
N ALA A 99 1.58 2.48 -4.57
CA ALA A 99 0.31 1.77 -4.78
C ALA A 99 0.39 0.75 -5.94
N LEU A 100 1.17 1.05 -6.98
CA LEU A 100 1.40 0.15 -8.12
C LEU A 100 2.42 -0.94 -7.82
N ALA A 101 3.48 -0.61 -7.08
CA ALA A 101 4.50 -1.57 -6.66
C ALA A 101 4.00 -2.53 -5.57
N TRP A 102 2.93 -2.15 -4.86
CA TRP A 102 2.33 -2.97 -3.82
C TRP A 102 1.79 -4.27 -4.40
N LYS A 103 2.23 -5.38 -3.82
CA LYS A 103 1.70 -6.72 -4.08
C LYS A 103 1.09 -7.23 -2.77
N PRO A 104 -0.12 -7.81 -2.79
CA PRO A 104 -0.68 -8.42 -1.60
C PRO A 104 0.26 -9.52 -1.13
N ALA A 105 0.85 -9.35 0.04
CA ALA A 105 1.57 -10.43 0.71
C ALA A 105 0.52 -11.48 1.06
N PHE A 106 0.47 -12.56 0.27
CA PHE A 106 -0.26 -13.75 0.67
C PHE A 106 0.49 -14.31 1.88
N VAL A 107 0.05 -13.91 3.08
CA VAL A 107 0.40 -14.63 4.29
C VAL A 107 -0.21 -16.00 4.09
N ARG A 108 0.59 -16.96 3.60
CA ARG A 108 0.19 -18.36 3.59
C ARG A 108 -0.21 -18.61 5.05
N PRO A 109 -1.47 -18.97 5.35
CA PRO A 109 -1.79 -19.43 6.69
C PRO A 109 -0.79 -20.54 6.93
N TYR A 110 0.06 -20.37 7.96
CA TYR A 110 1.20 -21.22 8.25
C TYR A 110 0.89 -22.60 7.72
N SER A 111 1.49 -22.94 6.56
CA SER A 111 1.33 -24.28 6.04
C SER A 111 1.90 -25.10 7.16
N TYR A 112 1.03 -25.82 7.88
CA TYR A 112 1.45 -26.92 8.70
C TYR A 112 2.41 -27.67 7.80
N TYR A 113 3.70 -27.61 8.11
CA TYR A 113 4.68 -28.47 7.49
C TYR A 113 4.04 -29.84 7.60
N THR A 114 3.72 -30.45 6.45
CA THR A 114 3.29 -31.83 6.38
C THR A 114 4.25 -32.58 7.27
N TYR A 115 3.76 -32.97 8.43
CA TYR A 115 4.51 -33.75 9.38
C TYR A 115 4.97 -34.94 8.56
N GLY A 116 6.28 -35.01 8.31
CA GLY A 116 6.89 -36.15 7.66
C GLY A 116 6.26 -37.38 8.28
N SER A 117 5.76 -38.26 7.43
CA SER A 117 5.14 -39.55 7.76
C SER A 117 5.36 -39.93 9.21
N ILE A 118 4.31 -39.93 10.04
CA ILE A 118 4.43 -40.25 11.47
C ILE A 118 5.24 -41.52 11.62
N THR A 119 6.51 -41.36 11.98
CA THR A 119 7.44 -42.48 12.04
C THR A 119 7.41 -42.94 13.48
N VAL A 120 6.69 -44.03 13.71
CA VAL A 120 6.65 -44.70 15.01
C VAL A 120 7.87 -45.61 15.08
N CYS A 121 8.67 -45.48 16.14
CA CYS A 121 9.81 -46.38 16.32
C CYS A 121 9.31 -47.83 16.49
N PRO A 122 9.81 -48.82 15.73
CA PRO A 122 9.33 -50.21 15.82
C PRO A 122 9.65 -50.86 17.16
N ASN A 123 10.66 -50.38 17.88
CA ASN A 123 11.11 -50.97 19.14
C ASN A 123 10.37 -50.37 20.36
N CYS A 124 10.35 -49.03 20.50
CA CYS A 124 9.75 -48.37 21.67
C CYS A 124 8.31 -47.85 21.45
N LYS A 125 7.77 -47.94 20.24
CA LYS A 125 6.42 -47.48 19.85
C LYS A 125 6.14 -46.00 20.15
N LYS A 126 7.16 -45.19 20.44
CA LYS A 126 7.03 -43.75 20.62
C LYS A 126 7.00 -43.05 19.26
N ILE A 127 6.20 -41.99 19.19
CA ILE A 127 6.06 -41.13 18.03
C ILE A 127 7.28 -40.21 17.95
N LEU A 128 7.95 -40.17 16.80
CA LEU A 128 9.10 -39.30 16.55
C LEU A 128 8.64 -38.06 15.79
N THR A 129 8.95 -36.87 16.34
CA THR A 129 8.61 -35.56 15.76
C THR A 129 9.64 -35.01 14.80
N HIS A 130 10.82 -35.62 14.73
CA HIS A 130 11.90 -35.27 13.83
C HIS A 130 12.42 -36.52 13.11
N ASP A 131 12.69 -36.41 11.80
CA ASP A 131 13.34 -37.44 10.98
C ASP A 131 14.77 -37.65 11.47
N THR A 132 14.91 -38.49 12.50
CA THR A 132 16.16 -38.82 13.17
C THR A 132 16.53 -40.25 12.81
N ALA A 133 17.78 -40.45 12.38
CA ALA A 133 18.27 -41.79 11.99
C ALA A 133 18.33 -42.77 13.17
N VAL A 134 18.39 -42.26 14.40
CA VAL A 134 18.48 -43.02 15.65
C VAL A 134 17.41 -42.52 16.61
N CYS A 135 16.63 -43.44 17.20
CA CYS A 135 15.61 -43.08 18.18
C CYS A 135 16.24 -42.56 19.49
N PRO A 136 15.90 -41.37 20.00
CA PRO A 136 16.46 -40.83 21.24
C PRO A 136 16.06 -41.62 22.50
N HIS A 137 14.95 -42.37 22.45
CA HIS A 137 14.44 -43.10 23.61
C HIS A 137 15.00 -44.51 23.75
N CYS A 138 15.28 -45.19 22.64
CA CYS A 138 15.75 -46.59 22.65
C CYS A 138 17.05 -46.82 21.88
N GLN A 139 17.66 -45.75 21.35
CA GLN A 139 18.92 -45.77 20.59
C GLN A 139 18.94 -46.74 19.40
N THR A 140 17.77 -47.23 18.99
CA THR A 140 17.62 -48.12 17.83
C THR A 140 17.68 -47.29 16.55
N ARG A 141 18.48 -47.75 15.58
CA ARG A 141 18.62 -47.12 14.27
C ARG A 141 17.41 -47.46 13.39
N ILE A 142 16.83 -46.45 12.74
CA ILE A 142 15.56 -46.56 11.98
C ILE A 142 15.82 -46.50 10.47
N LYS A 143 16.95 -45.94 10.05
CA LYS A 143 17.48 -45.94 8.67
C LYS A 143 18.75 -46.75 8.58
#